data_AF-A0A6L9KZF2-F1
#
_entry.id   AF-A0A6L9KZF2-F1
#
_cell.length_a   1.000
_cell.length_b   1.000
_cell.length_c   1.000
_cell.angle_alpha   90.00
_cell.angle_beta   90.00
_cell.angle_gamma   90.00
#
_symmetry.space_group_name_H-M   'P 1'
#
loop_
_entity.id
_entity.type
_entity.pdbx_description
1 polymer ?
#
loop_
_entity_poly.entity_id
_entity_poly.type
_entity_poly.pdbx_seq_one_letter_code
_entity_poly.pdbx_strand_id
1 'polypeptide(L)'
;MKRKLIYSLTPLFWAISLICLGQYNPFKGANRIVITTSMADKETYLLIADQLTQAGIAFTAADNGLLIRSEQPTSLGKQQAVFEGKLMVNAGLVSLSGWVRRKEEGKNSATSDRVAPVTYDTAKNSLQGIGFNYMDALAKRLQVALHGVTMYKYQKEI
;
A
#
# COMPACT_ATOMS: atom_id res chain seq x y z
N MET A 1 19.83 -26.48 -63.23
CA MET A 1 19.33 -25.08 -63.36
C MET A 1 17.90 -25.09 -62.82
N LYS A 2 17.41 -24.31 -61.86
CA LYS A 2 17.78 -23.01 -61.27
C LYS A 2 17.51 -23.04 -59.75
N ARG A 3 17.98 -21.98 -59.09
CA ARG A 3 18.30 -21.78 -57.67
C ARG A 3 17.09 -21.60 -56.74
N LYS A 4 17.26 -22.10 -55.50
CA LYS A 4 17.01 -21.51 -54.16
C LYS A 4 15.77 -20.62 -53.96
N LEU A 5 15.08 -20.80 -52.83
CA LEU A 5 15.08 -19.77 -51.79
C LEU A 5 14.75 -20.35 -50.41
N ILE A 6 15.68 -20.13 -49.48
CA ILE A 6 15.58 -20.39 -48.05
C ILE A 6 14.97 -19.13 -47.45
N TYR A 7 13.86 -19.24 -46.73
CA TYR A 7 13.39 -18.19 -45.83
C TYR A 7 13.29 -18.76 -44.43
N SER A 8 14.34 -18.53 -43.66
CA SER A 8 14.30 -18.51 -42.20
C SER A 8 13.54 -17.27 -41.75
N LEU A 9 12.45 -17.42 -41.00
CA LEU A 9 11.74 -16.28 -40.42
C LEU A 9 11.03 -16.69 -39.14
N THR A 10 11.79 -16.73 -38.05
CA THR A 10 11.33 -16.46 -36.68
C THR A 10 12.50 -15.88 -35.89
N PRO A 11 12.29 -15.10 -34.81
CA PRO A 11 11.07 -14.42 -34.37
C PRO A 11 11.30 -12.93 -34.05
N LEU A 12 10.33 -12.06 -34.36
CA LEU A 12 10.28 -10.71 -33.80
C LEU A 12 9.52 -10.77 -32.47
N PHE A 13 10.16 -11.28 -31.42
CA PHE A 13 9.72 -11.16 -30.03
C PHE A 13 10.02 -9.73 -29.54
N TRP A 14 9.25 -8.74 -30.01
CA TRP A 14 9.34 -7.35 -29.56
C TRP A 14 7.99 -6.91 -29.00
N ALA A 15 7.76 -7.27 -27.74
CA ALA A 15 6.88 -6.54 -26.83
C ALA A 15 7.11 -7.07 -25.41
N ILE A 16 8.31 -6.85 -24.85
CA ILE A 16 8.43 -6.79 -23.39
C ILE A 16 7.78 -5.46 -23.02
N SER A 17 6.45 -5.47 -22.90
CA SER A 17 5.79 -4.45 -22.10
C SER A 17 6.34 -4.61 -20.70
N LEU A 18 7.16 -3.65 -20.27
CA LEU A 18 7.39 -3.41 -18.85
C LEU A 18 6.04 -3.00 -18.26
N ILE A 19 5.17 -3.98 -18.05
CA ILE A 19 3.98 -3.82 -17.24
C ILE A 19 4.54 -3.52 -15.86
N CYS A 20 4.28 -2.32 -15.35
CA CYS A 20 4.45 -2.05 -13.93
C CYS A 20 3.48 -3.00 -13.20
N LEU A 21 3.97 -4.19 -12.81
CA LEU A 21 3.18 -5.33 -12.33
C LEU A 21 2.54 -5.00 -10.97
N GLY A 22 1.43 -4.28 -11.00
CA GLY A 22 0.45 -4.36 -9.93
C GLY A 22 -0.16 -5.76 -9.94
N GLN A 23 -0.25 -6.41 -8.79
CA GLN A 23 -0.95 -7.69 -8.65
C GLN A 23 -2.27 -7.47 -7.92
N TYR A 24 -3.28 -8.30 -8.20
CA TYR A 24 -4.58 -8.24 -7.51
C TYR A 24 -4.56 -8.91 -6.14
N ASN A 25 -3.48 -9.63 -5.82
CA ASN A 25 -3.25 -10.24 -4.51
C ASN A 25 -1.97 -9.68 -3.88
N PRO A 26 -1.88 -9.59 -2.56
CA PRO A 26 -0.64 -9.25 -1.88
C PRO A 26 0.49 -10.21 -2.28
N PHE A 27 1.69 -9.69 -2.45
CA PHE A 27 2.88 -10.48 -2.76
C PHE A 27 4.05 -10.00 -1.91
N LYS A 28 5.02 -10.90 -1.65
CA LYS A 28 6.19 -10.60 -0.81
C LYS A 28 6.90 -9.35 -1.31
N GLY A 29 7.05 -8.36 -0.45
CA GLY A 29 7.68 -7.08 -0.78
C GLY A 29 6.72 -5.97 -1.21
N ALA A 30 5.43 -6.23 -1.41
CA ALA A 30 4.47 -5.17 -1.72
C ALA A 30 4.41 -4.14 -0.57
N ASN A 31 4.61 -2.86 -0.86
CA ASN A 31 4.67 -1.80 0.14
C ASN A 31 3.73 -0.61 -0.19
N ARG A 32 3.00 -0.70 -1.29
CA ARG A 32 1.98 0.28 -1.69
C ARG A 32 0.71 -0.44 -2.15
N ILE A 33 -0.44 0.05 -1.70
CA ILE A 33 -1.74 -0.38 -2.18
C ILE A 33 -2.36 0.75 -3.00
N VAL A 34 -2.92 0.43 -4.15
CA VAL A 34 -3.57 1.37 -5.04
C VAL A 34 -5.00 0.91 -5.29
N ILE A 35 -5.95 1.82 -5.20
CA ILE A 35 -7.37 1.60 -5.48
C ILE A 35 -7.75 2.52 -6.63
N THR A 36 -8.32 1.98 -7.70
CA THR A 36 -8.87 2.80 -8.79
C THR A 36 -10.25 3.34 -8.41
N THR A 37 -10.60 4.53 -8.86
CA THR A 37 -11.96 5.06 -8.74
C THR A 37 -12.28 5.94 -9.94
N SER A 38 -13.55 5.98 -10.34
CA SER A 38 -14.05 6.86 -11.40
C SER A 38 -14.53 8.22 -10.86
N MET A 39 -14.51 8.40 -9.55
CA MET A 39 -14.93 9.64 -8.89
C MET A 39 -13.90 10.75 -9.11
N ALA A 40 -14.35 12.01 -9.05
CA ALA A 40 -13.45 13.14 -9.07
C ALA A 40 -12.62 13.19 -7.77
N ASP A 41 -11.34 13.58 -7.87
CA ASP A 41 -10.40 13.54 -6.74
C ASP A 41 -10.92 14.22 -5.46
N LYS A 42 -11.63 15.35 -5.60
CA LYS A 42 -12.27 16.06 -4.48
C LYS A 42 -13.32 15.20 -3.78
N GLU A 43 -14.20 14.55 -4.53
CA GLU A 43 -15.26 13.68 -4.00
C GLU A 43 -14.65 12.43 -3.37
N THR A 44 -13.62 11.88 -3.99
CA THR A 44 -12.83 10.77 -3.44
C THR A 44 -12.24 11.13 -2.08
N TYR A 45 -11.60 12.29 -1.93
CA TYR A 45 -11.07 12.73 -0.64
C TYR A 45 -12.16 12.89 0.43
N LEU A 46 -13.30 13.47 0.07
CA LEU A 46 -14.43 13.63 1.00
C LEU A 46 -14.97 12.28 1.48
N LEU A 47 -15.16 11.33 0.56
CA LEU A 47 -15.63 10.00 0.90
C LEU A 47 -14.62 9.24 1.77
N ILE A 48 -13.33 9.37 1.46
CA ILE A 48 -12.27 8.76 2.27
C ILE A 48 -12.27 9.36 3.69
N ALA A 49 -12.36 10.69 3.82
CA ALA A 49 -12.41 11.35 5.12
C ALA A 49 -13.62 10.90 5.95
N ASP A 50 -14.79 10.76 5.33
CA ASP A 50 -15.98 10.19 5.96
C ASP A 50 -15.74 8.75 6.43
N GLN A 51 -15.18 7.89 5.57
CA GLN A 51 -14.87 6.51 5.91
C GLN A 51 -13.86 6.37 7.07
N LEU A 52 -12.84 7.23 7.11
CA LEU A 52 -11.88 7.27 8.21
C LEU A 52 -12.54 7.73 9.52
N THR A 53 -13.41 8.74 9.43
CA THR A 53 -14.17 9.25 10.59
C THR A 53 -15.10 8.17 11.16
N GLN A 54 -15.86 7.50 10.30
CA GLN A 54 -16.72 6.37 10.70
C GLN A 54 -15.94 5.18 11.25
N ALA A 55 -14.66 5.06 10.90
CA ALA A 55 -13.77 4.03 11.45
C ALA A 55 -13.13 4.43 12.79
N GLY A 56 -13.32 5.67 13.25
CA GLY A 56 -12.59 6.22 14.39
C GLY A 56 -11.08 6.32 14.14
N ILE A 57 -10.65 6.40 12.87
CA ILE A 57 -9.24 6.51 12.50
C ILE A 57 -8.85 7.98 12.47
N ALA A 58 -7.80 8.34 13.22
CA ALA A 58 -7.28 9.70 13.22
C ALA A 58 -6.55 10.00 11.91
N PHE A 59 -6.87 11.14 11.30
CA PHE A 59 -6.19 11.64 10.13
C PHE A 59 -6.04 13.16 10.14
N THR A 60 -5.06 13.65 9.38
CA THR A 60 -4.82 15.08 9.18
C THR A 60 -4.58 15.35 7.70
N ALA A 61 -4.98 16.52 7.22
CA ALA A 61 -4.65 16.95 5.87
C ALA A 61 -3.17 17.36 5.79
N ALA A 62 -2.51 16.98 4.69
CA ALA A 62 -1.17 17.40 4.32
C ALA A 62 -1.17 17.86 2.86
N ASP A 63 -0.10 18.55 2.43
CA ASP A 63 -0.05 19.26 1.14
C ASP A 63 -0.52 18.44 -0.07
N ASN A 64 -0.27 17.13 -0.07
CA ASN A 64 -0.63 16.23 -1.17
C ASN A 64 -1.42 15.00 -0.73
N GLY A 65 -2.17 15.07 0.37
CA GLY A 65 -3.01 13.94 0.81
C GLY A 65 -3.42 13.95 2.27
N LEU A 66 -3.81 12.78 2.77
CA LEU A 66 -4.18 12.57 4.17
C LEU A 66 -3.07 11.77 4.87
N LEU A 67 -2.64 12.24 6.03
CA LEU A 67 -1.78 11.49 6.94
C LEU A 67 -2.66 10.76 7.94
N ILE A 68 -2.48 9.46 8.04
CA ILE A 68 -3.27 8.56 8.86
C ILE A 68 -2.40 8.08 10.01
N ARG A 69 -2.91 8.11 11.24
CA ARG A 69 -2.22 7.56 12.39
C ARG A 69 -3.13 6.63 13.17
N SER A 70 -2.63 5.45 13.51
CA SER A 70 -3.38 4.43 14.25
C SER A 70 -2.48 3.70 15.21
N GLU A 71 -2.95 3.49 16.44
CA GLU A 71 -2.27 2.69 17.45
C GLU A 71 -2.97 1.33 17.52
N GLN A 72 -2.24 0.27 17.19
CA GLN A 72 -2.74 -1.09 17.13
C GLN A 72 -2.13 -1.90 18.28
N PRO A 73 -2.94 -2.59 19.10
CA PRO A 73 -2.42 -3.51 20.10
C PRO A 73 -1.71 -4.67 19.40
N THR A 74 -0.50 -5.01 19.85
CA THR A 74 0.20 -6.21 19.36
C THR A 74 -0.15 -7.40 20.24
N SER A 75 -0.21 -8.59 19.65
CA SER A 75 -0.45 -9.87 20.34
C SER A 75 0.62 -10.24 21.38
N LEU A 76 1.71 -9.47 21.45
CA LEU A 76 2.88 -9.73 22.30
C LEU A 76 2.83 -9.03 23.68
N GLY A 77 1.76 -8.30 24.02
CA GLY A 77 1.56 -7.72 25.35
C GLY A 77 2.47 -6.52 25.65
N LYS A 78 1.89 -5.45 26.23
CA LYS A 78 2.51 -4.13 26.55
C LYS A 78 3.19 -3.36 25.40
N GLN A 79 3.27 -3.93 24.21
CA GLN A 79 3.80 -3.27 23.02
C GLN A 79 2.65 -2.83 22.12
N GLN A 80 2.67 -1.57 21.71
CA GLN A 80 1.73 -1.02 20.73
C GLN A 80 2.48 -0.80 19.41
N ALA A 81 1.87 -1.18 18.30
CA ALA A 81 2.35 -0.81 16.97
C ALA A 81 1.66 0.48 16.56
N VAL A 82 2.42 1.53 16.27
CA VAL A 82 1.88 2.77 15.71
C VAL A 82 2.09 2.71 14.21
N PHE A 83 0.99 2.70 13.47
CA PHE A 83 0.98 2.85 12.02
C PHE A 83 0.86 4.33 11.67
N GLU A 84 1.73 4.78 10.78
CA GLU A 84 1.70 6.12 10.18
C GLU A 84 1.65 5.95 8.66
N GLY A 85 0.50 6.28 8.08
CA GLY A 85 0.23 6.11 6.66
C GLY A 85 0.06 7.44 5.95
N LYS A 86 0.32 7.42 4.65
CA LYS A 86 -0.04 8.49 3.71
C LYS A 86 -1.03 7.94 2.71
N LEU A 87 -2.14 8.64 2.57
CA LEU A 87 -3.14 8.42 1.55
C LEU A 87 -3.11 9.59 0.56
N MET A 88 -2.99 9.29 -0.73
CA MET A 88 -3.04 10.30 -1.78
C MET A 88 -4.06 9.91 -2.83
N VAL A 89 -4.77 10.90 -3.37
CA VAL A 89 -5.66 10.75 -4.52
C VAL A 89 -5.07 11.55 -5.67
N ASN A 90 -4.95 10.93 -6.84
CA ASN A 90 -4.51 11.60 -8.05
C ASN A 90 -5.12 10.90 -9.26
N ALA A 91 -5.90 11.65 -10.04
CA ALA A 91 -6.44 11.21 -11.33
C ALA A 91 -7.17 9.85 -11.24
N GLY A 92 -8.07 9.70 -10.26
CA GLY A 92 -8.83 8.47 -10.06
C GLY A 92 -8.01 7.30 -9.47
N LEU A 93 -6.81 7.58 -8.94
CA LEU A 93 -6.01 6.61 -8.19
C LEU A 93 -5.88 7.04 -6.75
N VAL A 94 -6.33 6.19 -5.83
CA VAL A 94 -6.09 6.31 -4.40
C VAL A 94 -4.91 5.43 -4.04
N SER A 95 -3.88 6.00 -3.44
CA SER A 95 -2.68 5.27 -3.05
C SER A 95 -2.46 5.34 -1.56
N LEU A 96 -2.09 4.21 -0.98
CA LEU A 96 -1.84 4.03 0.43
C LEU A 96 -0.46 3.41 0.64
N SER A 97 0.34 4.04 1.48
CA SER A 97 1.68 3.61 1.89
C SER A 97 1.94 4.06 3.32
N GLY A 98 2.97 3.56 3.99
CA GLY A 98 3.29 4.03 5.32
C GLY A 98 4.45 3.34 5.98
N TRP A 99 4.64 3.70 7.24
CA TRP A 99 5.62 3.12 8.14
C TRP A 99 4.93 2.64 9.40
N VAL A 100 5.56 1.70 10.06
CA VAL A 100 5.11 1.14 11.32
C VAL A 100 6.26 1.21 12.31
N ARG A 101 5.95 1.67 13.51
CA ARG A 101 6.89 1.73 14.63
C ARG A 101 6.34 0.99 15.83
N ARG A 102 7.23 0.45 16.65
CA ARG A 102 6.87 -0.19 17.91
C ARG A 102 7.08 0.80 19.05
N LYS A 103 6.03 0.99 19.84
CA LYS A 103 6.04 1.76 21.09
C LYS A 103 6.06 0.78 22.26
N GLU A 104 7.10 0.83 23.08
CA GLU A 104 7.18 0.05 24.31
C GLU A 104 6.64 0.88 25.49
N GLU A 105 5.69 0.31 26.22
CA GLU A 105 5.08 0.99 27.37
C GLU A 105 5.87 0.65 28.64
N GLY A 106 6.71 1.61 29.09
CA GLY A 106 7.34 1.58 30.41
C GLY A 106 8.81 1.18 30.45
N LYS A 107 9.69 2.14 30.15
CA LYS A 107 10.96 2.43 30.86
C LYS A 107 11.60 3.66 30.19
N ASN A 108 12.22 4.53 30.98
CA ASN A 108 13.09 5.61 30.52
C ASN A 108 14.30 5.03 29.75
N SER A 109 14.10 4.58 28.51
CA SER A 109 15.15 3.97 27.71
C SER A 109 15.16 4.56 26.31
N ALA A 110 16.26 5.26 26.02
CA ALA A 110 16.66 5.78 24.72
C ALA A 110 16.95 4.66 23.70
N THR A 111 16.08 3.66 23.56
CA THR A 111 16.41 2.44 22.82
C THR A 111 15.27 2.01 21.90
N SER A 112 15.48 2.38 20.63
CA SER A 112 14.97 1.73 19.42
C SER A 112 13.50 1.95 19.06
N ASP A 113 13.16 3.18 18.67
CA ASP A 113 12.10 3.45 17.68
C ASP A 113 12.41 2.67 16.39
N ARG A 114 12.07 1.38 16.34
CA ARG A 114 12.20 0.59 15.12
C ARG A 114 11.11 1.03 14.17
N VAL A 115 11.42 2.04 13.38
CA VAL A 115 10.62 2.45 12.23
C VAL A 115 10.94 1.48 11.09
N ALA A 116 9.91 0.84 10.56
CA ALA A 116 10.03 -0.01 9.39
C ALA A 116 8.99 0.40 8.34
N PRO A 117 9.35 0.39 7.04
CA PRO A 117 8.36 0.59 5.99
C PRO A 117 7.35 -0.55 6.02
N VAL A 118 6.09 -0.22 5.81
CA VAL A 118 5.01 -1.20 5.72
C VAL A 118 5.23 -2.03 4.47
N THR A 119 5.43 -3.33 4.66
CA THR A 119 5.72 -4.26 3.56
C THR A 119 5.00 -5.57 3.82
N TYR A 120 4.41 -6.16 2.78
CA TYR A 120 3.83 -7.48 2.88
C TYR A 120 4.94 -8.50 3.08
N ASP A 121 4.82 -9.21 4.19
CA ASP A 121 5.69 -10.29 4.60
C ASP A 121 4.83 -11.45 5.11
N THR A 122 5.22 -12.67 4.79
CA THR A 122 4.52 -13.89 5.21
C THR A 122 4.91 -14.33 6.63
N ALA A 123 5.91 -13.69 7.23
CA ALA A 123 6.32 -13.97 8.61
C ALA A 123 5.21 -13.62 9.61
N LYS A 124 4.71 -14.64 10.31
CA LYS A 124 3.75 -14.48 11.41
C LYS A 124 4.40 -13.63 12.49
N ASN A 125 3.88 -12.42 12.73
CA ASN A 125 4.32 -11.44 13.73
C ASN A 125 5.48 -10.50 13.33
N SER A 126 5.78 -10.32 12.03
CA SER A 126 6.66 -9.20 11.65
C SER A 126 5.94 -7.87 11.85
N LEU A 127 6.67 -6.85 12.33
CA LEU A 127 6.12 -5.50 12.51
C LEU A 127 5.58 -4.96 11.18
N GLN A 128 6.31 -5.20 10.10
CA GLN A 128 5.95 -4.86 8.72
C GLN A 128 4.64 -5.52 8.30
N GLY A 129 4.46 -6.81 8.60
CA GLY A 129 3.24 -7.55 8.30
C GLY A 129 2.02 -7.04 9.08
N ILE A 130 2.19 -6.64 10.35
CA ILE A 130 1.13 -5.99 11.13
C ILE A 130 0.71 -4.68 10.46
N GLY A 131 1.67 -3.83 10.10
CA GLY A 131 1.41 -2.58 9.39
C GLY A 131 0.73 -2.81 8.05
N PHE A 132 1.14 -3.86 7.32
CA PHE A 132 0.56 -4.18 6.02
C PHE A 132 -0.87 -4.69 6.15
N ASN A 133 -1.15 -5.55 7.14
CA ASN A 133 -2.50 -6.03 7.38
C ASN A 133 -3.46 -4.89 7.76
N TYR A 134 -3.00 -3.93 8.56
CA TYR A 134 -3.77 -2.72 8.84
C TYR A 134 -4.05 -1.92 7.56
N MET A 135 -3.02 -1.71 6.75
CA MET A 135 -3.10 -1.01 5.47
C MET A 135 -4.05 -1.71 4.48
N ASP A 136 -4.00 -3.04 4.40
CA ASP A 136 -4.85 -3.89 3.56
C ASP A 136 -6.32 -3.86 4.01
N ALA A 137 -6.57 -3.93 5.32
CA ALA A 137 -7.92 -3.80 5.87
C ALA A 137 -8.53 -2.43 5.56
N LEU A 138 -7.74 -1.35 5.70
CA LEU A 138 -8.16 -0.01 5.31
C LEU A 138 -8.44 0.06 3.80
N ALA A 139 -7.56 -0.49 2.98
CA ALA A 139 -7.73 -0.48 1.53
C ALA A 139 -9.01 -1.21 1.10
N LYS A 140 -9.32 -2.37 1.69
CA LYS A 140 -10.56 -3.11 1.43
C LYS A 140 -11.81 -2.31 1.82
N ARG A 141 -11.78 -1.59 2.94
CA ARG A 141 -12.88 -0.70 3.34
C ARG A 141 -13.08 0.40 2.31
N LEU A 142 -12.01 1.07 1.92
CA LEU A 142 -12.06 2.15 0.93
C LEU A 142 -12.46 1.64 -0.46
N GLN A 143 -12.04 0.43 -0.84
CA GLN A 143 -12.40 -0.19 -2.11
C GLN A 143 -13.92 -0.31 -2.26
N VAL A 144 -14.61 -0.74 -1.22
CA VAL A 144 -16.08 -0.87 -1.22
C VAL A 144 -16.73 0.51 -1.40
N ALA A 145 -16.29 1.51 -0.64
CA ALA A 145 -16.85 2.86 -0.73
C ALA A 145 -16.58 3.51 -2.10
N LEU A 146 -15.40 3.30 -2.66
CA LEU A 146 -14.96 3.91 -3.91
C LEU A 146 -15.41 3.15 -5.17
N HIS A 147 -16.08 2.01 -5.00
CA HIS A 147 -16.41 1.06 -6.07
C HIS A 147 -15.19 0.71 -6.94
N GLY A 148 -14.05 0.56 -6.28
CA GLY A 148 -12.74 0.46 -6.93
C GLY A 148 -12.20 -0.96 -7.09
N VAL A 149 -11.06 -1.04 -7.78
CA VAL A 149 -10.25 -2.26 -7.86
C VAL A 149 -8.92 -2.03 -7.13
N THR A 150 -8.57 -2.95 -6.24
CA THR A 150 -7.33 -2.90 -5.47
C THR A 150 -6.19 -3.59 -6.21
N MET A 151 -5.03 -2.94 -6.23
CA MET A 151 -3.77 -3.47 -6.74
C MET A 151 -2.65 -3.26 -5.72
N TYR A 152 -1.82 -4.28 -5.55
CA TYR A 152 -0.64 -4.25 -4.70
C TYR A 152 0.58 -3.97 -5.57
N LYS A 153 1.48 -3.10 -5.10
CA LYS A 153 2.69 -2.69 -5.81
C LYS A 153 3.89 -2.67 -4.89
N TYR A 154 5.06 -2.89 -5.48
CA TYR A 154 6.32 -2.50 -4.90
C TYR A 154 6.72 -1.14 -5.47
N GLN A 155 7.12 -0.23 -4.60
CA GLN A 155 7.67 1.06 -4.97
C GLN A 155 8.89 1.34 -4.11
N LYS A 156 10.05 1.53 -4.76
CA LYS A 156 11.25 1.97 -4.07
C LYS A 156 11.01 3.39 -3.55
N GLU A 157 11.17 3.59 -2.25
CA GLU A 157 11.22 4.93 -1.66
C GLU A 157 12.46 5.66 -2.23
N ILE A 158 12.27 6.90 -2.70
CA ILE A 158 13.34 7.75 -3.26
C ILE A 158 13.98 8.54 -2.12
#